data_AF-A0A382BSW3-F1
#
_entry.id   AF-A0A382BSW3-F1
#
_cell.length_a   1.000
_cell.length_b   1.000
_cell.length_c   1.000
_cell.angle_alpha   90.00
_cell.angle_beta   90.00
_cell.angle_gamma   90.00
#
_symmetry.space_group_name_H-M   'P 1'
#
loop_
_entity.id
_entity.type
_entity.pdbx_description
1 polymer ?
#
loop_
_entity_poly.entity_id
_entity_poly.type
_entity_poly.pdbx_seq_one_letter_code
_entity_poly.pdbx_strand_id
1 'polypeptide(L)'
;MSRIKMIDGDEVKGEVKLLFDAATAMLGRVPNSYRVLARVPLVSKLLLPFNASMQREGAGSLLTSKIKEMVIIKTSHINACNY
;
A
#
# COMPACT_ATOMS: atom_id res chain seq x y z
N MET A 1 13.49 5.56 11.17
CA MET A 1 12.46 6.37 11.85
C MET A 1 11.74 7.22 10.80
N SER A 2 10.41 7.29 10.79
CA SER A 2 9.66 8.02 9.74
C SER A 2 9.81 9.53 9.91
N ARG A 3 10.13 10.24 8.82
CA ARG A 3 10.22 11.72 8.80
C ARG A 3 8.84 12.38 8.79
N ILE A 4 7.81 11.66 8.34
CA ILE A 4 6.43 12.13 8.28
C ILE A 4 5.63 11.38 9.33
N LYS A 5 4.86 12.10 10.15
CA LYS A 5 3.96 11.51 11.16
C LYS A 5 3.04 10.49 10.46
N MET A 6 2.68 9.40 11.11
CA MET A 6 1.68 8.47 10.58
C MET A 6 0.29 8.87 11.07
N ILE A 7 -0.74 8.75 10.23
CA ILE A 7 -2.12 8.90 10.70
C ILE A 7 -2.49 7.67 11.54
N ASP A 8 -3.01 7.92 12.75
CA ASP A 8 -3.47 6.90 13.68
C ASP A 8 -4.52 7.44 14.66
N GLY A 9 -5.15 6.55 15.44
CA GLY A 9 -6.11 6.90 16.49
C GLY A 9 -7.27 7.76 15.98
N ASP A 10 -7.54 8.88 16.66
CA ASP A 10 -8.67 9.77 16.38
C ASP A 10 -8.59 10.48 15.02
N GLU A 11 -7.42 10.46 14.36
CA GLU A 11 -7.25 10.96 13.00
C GLU A 11 -7.84 10.01 11.94
N VAL A 12 -8.13 8.76 12.30
CA VAL A 12 -8.71 7.74 11.41
C VAL A 12 -10.23 7.90 11.32
N LYS A 13 -10.66 8.87 10.50
CA LYS A 13 -12.09 9.16 10.26
C LYS A 13 -12.38 9.45 8.80
N GLY A 14 -13.66 9.39 8.42
CA GLY A 14 -14.11 9.69 7.05
C GLY A 14 -13.37 8.86 6.00
N GLU A 15 -12.80 9.53 5.00
CA GLU A 15 -12.09 8.88 3.88
C GLU A 15 -10.85 8.08 4.29
N VAL A 16 -10.16 8.50 5.37
CA VAL A 16 -8.99 7.78 5.88
C VAL A 16 -9.42 6.44 6.46
N LYS A 17 -10.54 6.41 7.19
CA LYS A 17 -11.09 5.16 7.71
C LYS A 17 -11.47 4.20 6.58
N LEU A 18 -12.15 4.70 5.53
CA LEU A 18 -12.49 3.90 4.35
C LEU A 18 -11.25 3.30 3.69
N LEU A 19 -10.18 4.08 3.53
CA LEU A 19 -8.92 3.61 3.00
C LEU A 19 -8.29 2.53 3.89
N PHE A 20 -8.28 2.72 5.21
CA PHE A 20 -7.66 1.78 6.15
C PHE A 20 -8.42 0.47 6.22
N ASP A 21 -9.75 0.53 6.20
CA ASP A 21 -10.61 -0.65 6.15
C ASP A 21 -10.38 -1.43 4.83
N ALA A 22 -10.30 -0.73 3.69
CA ALA A 22 -10.00 -1.34 2.39
C ALA A 22 -8.58 -1.93 2.34
N ALA A 23 -7.57 -1.22 2.84
CA ALA A 23 -6.20 -1.71 2.92
C ALA A 23 -6.12 -2.96 3.82
N THR A 24 -6.84 -2.98 4.93
CA THR A 24 -6.90 -4.13 5.84
C THR A 24 -7.58 -5.32 5.18
N ALA A 25 -8.70 -5.12 4.48
CA ALA A 25 -9.38 -6.18 3.74
C ALA A 25 -8.48 -6.80 2.66
N MET A 26 -7.66 -5.99 1.99
CA MET A 26 -6.77 -6.43 0.92
C MET A 26 -5.45 -7.04 1.42
N LEU A 27 -4.85 -6.47 2.48
CA LEU A 27 -3.48 -6.74 2.90
C LEU A 27 -3.38 -7.39 4.30
N GLY A 28 -4.50 -7.55 5.00
CA GLY A 28 -4.57 -8.03 6.39
C GLY A 28 -4.12 -7.01 7.45
N ARG A 29 -3.66 -5.83 7.03
CA ARG A 29 -3.19 -4.74 7.90
C ARG A 29 -3.19 -3.41 7.14
N VAL A 30 -2.93 -2.31 7.86
CA VAL A 30 -2.61 -1.01 7.26
C VAL A 30 -1.09 -0.80 7.25
N PRO A 31 -0.39 -0.88 6.10
CA PRO A 31 1.03 -0.54 6.01
C PRO A 31 1.31 0.92 6.37
N ASN A 32 2.49 1.18 6.96
CA ASN A 32 2.90 2.53 7.35
C ASN A 32 2.90 3.54 6.19
N SER A 33 3.13 3.09 4.96
CA SER A 33 3.11 3.89 3.73
C SER A 33 1.71 4.42 3.46
N TYR A 34 0.67 3.60 3.65
CA TYR A 34 -0.73 4.06 3.59
C TYR A 34 -1.08 4.97 4.75
N ARG A 35 -0.52 4.76 5.95
CA ARG A 35 -0.71 5.69 7.09
C ARG A 35 -0.10 7.07 6.82
N VAL A 36 0.96 7.14 6.03
CA VAL A 36 1.53 8.42 5.57
C VAL A 36 0.69 9.01 4.44
N LEU A 37 0.38 8.19 3.43
CA LEU A 37 -0.32 8.58 2.21
C LEU A 37 -1.76 9.04 2.44
N ALA A 38 -2.42 8.55 3.50
CA ALA A 38 -3.80 8.89 3.83
C ALA A 38 -4.07 10.40 4.01
N ARG A 39 -3.03 11.22 4.16
CA ARG A 39 -3.13 12.69 4.11
C ARG A 39 -3.56 13.24 2.75
N VAL A 40 -3.41 12.45 1.70
CA VAL A 40 -3.84 12.76 0.35
C VAL A 40 -4.83 11.68 -0.10
N PRO A 41 -6.11 11.77 0.34
CA PRO A 41 -7.08 10.70 0.13
C PRO A 41 -7.32 10.35 -1.34
N LEU A 42 -7.33 11.35 -2.23
CA LEU A 42 -7.52 11.14 -3.66
C LEU A 42 -6.44 10.23 -4.25
N VAL A 43 -5.17 10.49 -3.93
CA VAL A 43 -4.04 9.67 -4.38
C VAL A 43 -4.12 8.27 -3.78
N SER A 44 -4.47 8.16 -2.50
CA SER A 44 -4.58 6.88 -1.82
C SER A 44 -5.63 5.96 -2.45
N LYS A 45 -6.78 6.52 -2.86
CA LYS A 45 -7.87 5.79 -3.52
C LYS A 45 -7.47 5.26 -4.91
N LEU A 46 -6.53 5.91 -5.57
CA LEU A 46 -6.00 5.45 -6.87
C LEU A 46 -4.87 4.43 -6.70
N LEU A 47 -4.00 4.64 -5.71
CA LEU A 47 -2.82 3.81 -5.51
C LEU A 47 -3.16 2.42 -4.96
N LEU A 48 -4.16 2.29 -4.07
CA LEU A 48 -4.51 1.00 -3.49
C LEU A 48 -4.99 -0.02 -4.55
N PRO A 49 -5.94 0.31 -5.45
CA PRO A 49 -6.32 -0.57 -6.55
C PRO A 49 -5.17 -0.86 -7.52
N PHE A 50 -4.33 0.13 -7.80
CA PHE A 50 -3.15 -0.07 -8.65
C PHE A 50 -2.17 -1.08 -8.03
N ASN A 51 -1.89 -0.95 -6.73
CA ASN A 51 -1.07 -1.93 -6.02
C ASN A 51 -1.71 -3.32 -6.02
N ALA A 52 -3.04 -3.40 -5.93
CA ALA A 52 -3.75 -4.67 -6.01
C ALA A 52 -3.52 -5.38 -7.34
N SER A 53 -3.69 -4.70 -8.46
CA SER A 53 -3.48 -5.30 -9.78
C SER A 53 -2.01 -5.65 -10.04
N MET A 54 -1.08 -4.83 -9.55
CA MET A 54 0.35 -5.06 -9.74
C MET A 54 0.90 -6.17 -8.86
N GLN A 55 0.44 -6.31 -7.62
CA GLN A 55 1.02 -7.26 -6.65
C GLN A 55 0.24 -8.58 -6.53
N ARG A 56 -1.08 -8.57 -6.78
CA ARG A 56 -1.94 -9.77 -6.65
C ARG A 56 -2.24 -10.39 -8.00
N GLU A 57 -2.79 -11.60 -7.98
CA GLU A 57 -3.28 -12.25 -9.20
C GLU A 57 -4.65 -11.69 -9.59
N GLY A 58 -5.00 -11.83 -10.87
CA GLY A 58 -6.22 -11.27 -11.44
C GLY A 58 -6.04 -9.85 -12.00
N ALA A 59 -7.15 -9.13 -12.20
CA ALA A 59 -7.19 -7.78 -12.77
C ALA A 59 -6.39 -7.61 -14.08
N GLY A 60 -6.36 -8.65 -14.92
CA GLY A 60 -5.64 -8.66 -16.20
C GLY A 60 -4.14 -8.93 -16.10
N SER A 61 -3.62 -9.29 -14.92
CA SER A 61 -2.20 -9.58 -14.77
C SER A 61 -1.82 -10.99 -15.24
N LEU A 62 -0.70 -11.08 -15.96
CA LEU A 62 -0.19 -12.31 -16.57
C LEU A 62 0.83 -13.05 -15.70
N LEU A 63 1.42 -12.37 -14.71
CA LEU A 63 2.46 -12.94 -13.84
C LEU A 63 1.86 -13.42 -12.53
N THR A 64 2.39 -14.54 -12.02
CA THR A 64 2.04 -15.03 -10.69
C THR A 64 2.50 -14.05 -9.61
N SER A 65 1.82 -14.06 -8.46
CA SER A 65 2.22 -13.22 -7.31
C SER A 65 3.67 -13.46 -6.90
N LYS A 66 4.16 -14.70 -7.02
CA LYS A 66 5.55 -15.07 -6.66
C LYS A 66 6.58 -14.35 -7.53
N ILE A 67 6.39 -14.29 -8.85
CA ILE A 67 7.33 -13.61 -9.75
C ILE A 67 7.31 -12.09 -9.49
N LYS A 68 6.12 -11.53 -9.31
CA LYS A 68 5.94 -10.10 -9.00
C LYS A 68 6.66 -9.71 -7.72
N GLU A 69 6.52 -10.51 -6.67
CA GLU A 69 7.19 -10.26 -5.40
C GLU A 69 8.72 -10.36 -5.53
N MET A 70 9.24 -11.31 -6.31
CA MET A 70 10.67 -11.39 -6.61
C MET A 70 11.20 -10.13 -7.32
N VAL A 71 10.42 -9.57 -8.26
CA VAL A 71 10.77 -8.30 -8.93
C VAL A 71 10.76 -7.14 -7.92
N ILE A 72 9.77 -7.07 -7.03
CA ILE A 72 9.68 -6.06 -5.98
C ILE A 72 10.89 -6.14 -5.05
N ILE A 73 11.20 -7.33 -4.53
CA ILE A 73 12.35 -7.56 -3.64
C ILE A 73 13.67 -7.19 -4.34
N LYS A 74 13.87 -7.64 -5.58
CA LYS A 74 15.11 -7.33 -6.33
C LYS A 74 15.26 -5.84 -6.56
N THR A 75 14.17 -5.15 -6.93
CA THR A 75 14.15 -3.70 -7.15
C THR A 75 14.46 -2.96 -5.85
N SER A 76 13.82 -3.33 -4.74
CA SER A 76 14.09 -2.73 -3.41
C SER A 76 15.54 -2.96 -2.97
N HIS A 77 16.08 -4.15 -3.19
CA HIS A 77 17.46 -4.49 -2.85
C HIS A 77 18.47 -3.65 -3.65
N ILE A 78 18.31 -3.54 -4.99
CA ILE A 78 19.20 -2.72 -5.83
C ILE A 78 19.16 -1.25 -5.40
N ASN A 79 17.99 -0.75 -4.99
CA ASN A 79 17.82 0.63 -4.55
C ASN A 79 18.13 0.86 -3.06
N ALA A 80 18.64 -0.15 -2.34
CA ALA A 80 18.88 -0.10 -0.90
C ALA A 80 17.66 0.44 -0.10
N CYS A 81 16.45 0.10 -0.54
CA CYS A 81 15.21 0.55 0.08
C CYS A 81 14.92 -0.29 1.33
N ASN A 82 15.24 0.27 2.50
CA ASN A 82 15.05 -0.36 3.81
C ASN A 82 13.82 0.24 4.53
N TYR A 83 12.66 0.02 3.94
CA TYR A 83 11.36 0.48 4.45
C TYR A 83 10.73 -0.53 5.43
#